data_AF-A0A5C9E873-F1
#
_entry.id   AF-A0A5C9E873-F1
#
_cell.length_a   1.000
_cell.length_b   1.000
_cell.length_c   1.000
_cell.angle_alpha   90.00
_cell.angle_beta   90.00
_cell.angle_gamma   90.00
#
_symmetry.space_group_name_H-M   'P 1'
#
loop_
_entity.id
_entity.type
_entity.pdbx_description
1 polymer ?
#
loop_
_entity_poly.entity_id
_entity_poly.type
_entity_poly.pdbx_seq_one_letter_code
_entity_poly.pdbx_strand_id
1 'polypeptide(L)'
;MDYEHIQTTLDGKTSENKFLSLLKGVKSFSESLDALDHIDWDFSGFTTQYLTHKFHSYPARFIPQIPLSFIRLFTKPNDSILDPFCGCGTSLVEAFLHERNSIGNDFNPLAALISKVKVTLVPQKELKYLQKKVKTIDKMEISPTEIDHISERLPSRKISSIFSESVIYELSKIKEMIQSLRENHRDIFDIGRIALSSTIWSIVENNGVKDIGNLFRKRIDMIMEELRSMDRLVSSPPDCLILSGDARKLEVPDDVVKLVITSPPYVNALDYYRIHMYNMFWLDMDFGLFRKHEIGAHSHYVANRFRLLTEYLADMLRAMIEMNRVMKIEGICAIVVGNSSLEYELIESYKHFSSFAPEIGFKIQKTIYRNIDTKRKYTSTDIGNIDDEYILVLQKKSSCPIPSTDNEFVTQIVSKEMEKFQKQVNSVQGTSITGRKPTKERLRENIERIAEAITHLPKDIKMKK
;
A
#
# COMPACT_ATOMS: atom_id res chain seq x y z
N MET A 1 -4.54 -16.30 23.66
CA MET A 1 -3.08 -16.39 23.51
C MET A 1 -2.48 -15.15 24.16
N ASP A 2 -1.52 -15.28 25.08
CA ASP A 2 -1.08 -14.12 25.85
C ASP A 2 -0.06 -13.31 25.04
N TYR A 3 -0.48 -12.13 24.61
CA TYR A 3 0.30 -11.16 23.84
C TYR A 3 1.60 -10.74 24.55
N GLU A 4 1.75 -11.05 25.85
CA GLU A 4 2.99 -10.89 26.60
C GLU A 4 4.17 -11.63 25.96
N HIS A 5 3.96 -12.75 25.25
CA HIS A 5 5.05 -13.42 24.52
C HIS A 5 5.48 -12.71 23.22
N ILE A 6 4.55 -12.05 22.51
CA ILE A 6 4.91 -11.19 21.36
C ILE A 6 5.68 -9.96 21.88
N GLN A 7 5.28 -9.41 23.03
CA GLN A 7 5.99 -8.31 23.71
C GLN A 7 7.41 -8.69 24.15
N THR A 8 7.72 -9.94 24.53
CA THR A 8 9.10 -10.31 24.88
C THR A 8 10.08 -10.32 23.69
N THR A 9 9.56 -10.40 22.46
CA THR A 9 10.36 -10.30 21.22
C THR A 9 10.52 -8.88 20.70
N LEU A 10 9.71 -7.94 21.18
CA LEU A 10 9.78 -6.52 20.86
C LEU A 10 10.32 -5.83 22.10
N ASP A 11 11.60 -5.46 22.15
CA ASP A 11 12.25 -4.80 23.29
C ASP A 11 11.42 -3.61 23.81
N GLY A 12 10.46 -3.88 24.70
CA GLY A 12 9.34 -2.99 24.94
C GLY A 12 9.77 -1.80 25.77
N LYS A 13 9.98 -0.66 25.12
CA LYS A 13 10.14 0.63 25.81
C LYS A 13 8.87 0.94 26.60
N THR A 14 8.99 1.68 27.70
CA THR A 14 7.86 2.04 28.58
C THR A 14 6.66 2.65 27.83
N SER A 15 6.90 3.39 26.74
CA SER A 15 5.87 3.98 25.89
C SER A 15 5.06 2.95 25.06
N GLU A 16 5.71 1.92 24.53
CA GLU A 16 5.04 0.84 23.77
C GLU A 16 4.13 0.03 24.70
N ASN A 17 4.59 -0.28 25.91
CA ASN A 17 3.78 -0.99 26.90
C ASN A 17 2.56 -0.17 27.33
N LYS A 18 2.71 1.15 27.50
CA LYS A 18 1.58 2.06 27.80
C LYS A 18 0.56 2.06 26.65
N PHE A 19 1.02 2.17 25.41
CA PHE A 19 0.17 2.11 24.21
C PHE A 19 -0.62 0.79 24.16
N LEU A 20 0.05 -0.34 24.34
CA LEU A 20 -0.62 -1.65 24.31
C LEU A 20 -1.62 -1.84 25.45
N SER A 21 -1.34 -1.28 26.63
CA SER A 21 -2.28 -1.27 27.76
C SER A 21 -3.55 -0.49 27.44
N LEU A 22 -3.44 0.65 26.74
CA LEU A 22 -4.60 1.44 26.30
C LEU A 22 -5.54 0.60 25.43
N LEU A 23 -4.99 -0.24 24.56
CA LEU A 23 -5.76 -1.12 23.66
C LEU A 23 -6.38 -2.35 24.36
N LYS A 24 -5.94 -2.72 25.57
CA LYS A 24 -6.45 -3.89 26.32
C LYS A 24 -7.71 -3.58 27.14
N GLY A 25 -7.96 -2.32 27.51
CA GLY A 25 -9.01 -1.93 28.46
C GLY A 25 -10.40 -1.64 27.85
N VAL A 26 -10.50 -1.62 26.52
CA VAL A 26 -11.68 -1.09 25.81
C VAL A 26 -12.76 -2.15 25.62
N LYS A 27 -14.00 -1.84 26.01
CA LYS A 27 -15.12 -2.81 26.02
C LYS A 27 -16.33 -2.40 25.18
N SER A 28 -16.47 -1.11 24.89
CA SER A 28 -17.59 -0.56 24.14
C SER A 28 -17.13 0.33 22.98
N PHE A 29 -18.02 0.55 22.02
CA PHE A 29 -17.73 1.43 20.88
C PHE A 29 -17.36 2.86 21.28
N SER A 30 -18.02 3.42 22.30
CA SER A 30 -17.72 4.76 22.79
C SER A 30 -16.34 4.84 23.44
N GLU A 31 -15.97 3.83 24.23
CA GLU A 31 -14.61 3.73 24.80
C GLU A 31 -13.57 3.52 23.71
N SER A 32 -13.88 2.77 22.63
CA SER A 32 -12.98 2.61 21.50
C SER A 32 -12.70 3.92 20.78
N LEU A 33 -13.73 4.75 20.60
CA LEU A 33 -13.57 6.08 20.03
C LEU A 33 -12.76 6.99 20.97
N ASP A 34 -13.09 7.01 22.25
CA ASP A 34 -12.37 7.82 23.26
C ASP A 34 -10.89 7.43 23.36
N ALA A 35 -10.58 6.13 23.28
CA ALA A 35 -9.21 5.64 23.29
C ALA A 35 -8.37 6.20 22.14
N LEU A 36 -8.96 6.50 20.97
CA LEU A 36 -8.22 7.10 19.84
C LEU A 36 -7.65 8.49 20.17
N ASP A 37 -8.31 9.25 21.05
CA ASP A 37 -7.85 10.59 21.48
C ASP A 37 -6.66 10.52 22.44
N HIS A 38 -6.43 9.34 23.05
CA HIS A 38 -5.38 9.10 24.03
C HIS A 38 -4.14 8.42 23.42
N ILE A 39 -4.18 8.08 22.12
CA ILE A 39 -3.04 7.54 21.38
C ILE A 39 -2.16 8.70 20.89
N ASP A 40 -0.87 8.60 21.15
CA ASP A 40 0.13 9.42 20.45
C ASP A 40 0.39 8.82 19.06
N TRP A 41 -0.19 9.45 18.04
CA TRP A 41 -0.16 8.97 16.66
C TRP A 41 1.16 9.21 15.93
N ASP A 42 2.11 9.91 16.53
CA ASP A 42 3.43 10.10 15.94
C ASP A 42 4.29 8.83 16.13
N PHE A 43 4.00 8.03 17.17
CA PHE A 43 4.70 6.79 17.52
C PHE A 43 6.22 6.94 17.53
N SER A 44 6.69 8.09 18.01
CA SER A 44 8.11 8.43 18.00
C SER A 44 8.92 7.39 18.78
N GLY A 45 9.95 6.84 18.12
CA GLY A 45 10.84 5.87 18.72
C GLY A 45 10.33 4.42 18.77
N PHE A 46 9.12 4.14 18.27
CA PHE A 46 8.54 2.78 18.22
C PHE A 46 9.27 1.89 17.22
N THR A 47 9.24 0.58 17.50
CA THR A 47 9.76 -0.46 16.62
C THR A 47 8.75 -0.78 15.52
N THR A 48 9.20 -0.69 14.27
CA THR A 48 8.33 -0.81 13.08
C THR A 48 8.85 -1.85 12.08
N GLN A 49 10.04 -2.42 12.34
CA GLN A 49 10.65 -3.52 11.60
C GLN A 49 10.78 -4.75 12.51
N TYR A 50 9.73 -5.57 12.55
CA TYR A 50 9.72 -6.84 13.26
C TYR A 50 9.06 -7.93 12.42
N LEU A 51 9.45 -9.19 12.65
CA LEU A 51 8.86 -10.34 11.98
C LEU A 51 8.81 -10.15 10.45
N THR A 52 7.67 -10.46 9.84
CA THR A 52 7.50 -10.46 8.40
C THR A 52 7.45 -9.05 7.80
N HIS A 53 7.35 -7.99 8.61
CA HIS A 53 7.45 -6.60 8.12
C HIS A 53 8.81 -6.26 7.50
N LYS A 54 9.84 -7.07 7.80
CA LYS A 54 11.23 -6.95 7.31
C LYS A 54 11.47 -7.51 5.90
N PHE A 55 10.52 -8.24 5.32
CA PHE A 55 10.76 -9.04 4.10
C PHE A 55 11.17 -8.21 2.88
N HIS A 56 10.62 -7.01 2.74
CA HIS A 56 10.78 -6.23 1.53
C HIS A 56 10.60 -4.73 1.80
N SER A 57 11.47 -3.92 1.22
CA SER A 57 11.36 -2.45 1.21
C SER A 57 10.29 -2.04 0.22
N TYR A 58 9.21 -1.44 0.71
CA TYR A 58 8.11 -0.95 -0.11
C TYR A 58 7.80 0.50 0.28
N PRO A 59 7.74 1.44 -0.68
CA PRO A 59 7.54 2.86 -0.39
C PRO A 59 6.12 3.14 0.11
N ALA A 60 5.95 4.22 0.87
CA ALA A 60 4.63 4.76 1.26
C ALA A 60 3.71 3.76 1.97
N ARG A 61 4.29 2.96 2.86
CA ARG A 61 3.56 2.14 3.85
C ARG A 61 3.34 2.92 5.14
N PHE A 62 2.17 2.80 5.77
CA PHE A 62 2.05 3.21 7.17
C PHE A 62 2.76 2.24 8.10
N ILE A 63 3.04 2.71 9.31
CA ILE A 63 3.64 1.94 10.39
C ILE A 63 2.64 0.94 10.99
N PRO A 64 3.09 -0.23 11.50
CA PRO A 64 2.19 -1.28 12.02
C PRO A 64 1.27 -0.85 13.17
N GLN A 65 1.68 0.14 13.97
CA GLN A 65 0.91 0.59 15.12
C GLN A 65 -0.43 1.23 14.73
N ILE A 66 -0.53 1.80 13.53
CA ILE A 66 -1.77 2.39 13.03
C ILE A 66 -2.85 1.32 12.82
N PRO A 67 -2.66 0.32 11.93
CA PRO A 67 -3.65 -0.74 11.77
C PRO A 67 -3.86 -1.54 13.05
N LEU A 68 -2.81 -1.78 13.83
CA LEU A 68 -2.92 -2.43 15.13
C LEU A 68 -3.93 -1.74 16.05
N SER A 69 -3.91 -0.40 16.12
CA SER A 69 -4.84 0.38 16.94
C SER A 69 -6.30 0.09 16.56
N PHE A 70 -6.63 0.16 15.27
CA PHE A 70 -7.99 -0.07 14.80
C PHE A 70 -8.42 -1.53 14.92
N ILE A 71 -7.52 -2.47 14.62
CA ILE A 71 -7.77 -3.91 14.79
C ILE A 71 -8.13 -4.22 16.24
N ARG A 72 -7.36 -3.69 17.21
CA ARG A 72 -7.59 -3.98 18.63
C ARG A 72 -8.85 -3.29 19.18
N LEU A 73 -9.14 -2.08 18.73
CA LEU A 73 -10.25 -1.28 19.27
C LEU A 73 -11.61 -1.61 18.66
N PHE A 74 -11.66 -2.05 17.40
CA PHE A 74 -12.93 -2.18 16.66
C PHE A 74 -13.25 -3.59 16.16
N THR A 75 -12.39 -4.57 16.46
CA THR A 75 -12.60 -5.97 16.05
C THR A 75 -12.29 -6.95 17.17
N LYS A 76 -12.89 -8.13 17.09
CA LYS A 76 -12.61 -9.30 17.93
C LYS A 76 -11.85 -10.35 17.13
N PRO A 77 -11.19 -11.33 17.78
CA PRO A 77 -10.69 -12.51 17.09
C PRO A 77 -11.77 -13.12 16.18
N ASN A 78 -11.37 -13.60 15.01
CA ASN A 78 -12.20 -14.11 13.91
C ASN A 78 -13.07 -13.08 13.17
N ASP A 79 -13.12 -11.81 13.59
CA ASP A 79 -13.69 -10.77 12.72
C ASP A 79 -12.82 -10.61 11.46
N SER A 80 -13.47 -10.30 10.33
CA SER A 80 -12.80 -10.05 9.07
C SER A 80 -12.45 -8.57 8.91
N ILE A 81 -11.20 -8.29 8.55
CA ILE A 81 -10.73 -6.96 8.17
C ILE A 81 -10.46 -6.89 6.67
N LEU A 82 -10.51 -5.69 6.08
CA LEU A 82 -10.13 -5.45 4.70
C LEU A 82 -9.15 -4.29 4.61
N ASP A 83 -8.13 -4.48 3.78
CA ASP A 83 -7.32 -3.40 3.25
C ASP A 83 -7.42 -3.42 1.71
N PRO A 84 -8.21 -2.51 1.09
CA PRO A 84 -8.44 -2.49 -0.36
C PRO A 84 -7.26 -1.95 -1.17
N PHE A 85 -6.25 -1.39 -0.49
CA PHE A 85 -4.97 -0.91 -1.05
C PHE A 85 -3.83 -1.46 -0.19
N CYS A 86 -3.77 -2.78 -0.03
CA CYS A 86 -2.97 -3.40 1.02
C CYS A 86 -1.46 -3.20 0.87
N GLY A 87 -0.98 -2.79 -0.31
CA GLY A 87 0.43 -2.59 -0.57
C GLY A 87 1.22 -3.84 -0.20
N CYS A 88 2.24 -3.67 0.63
CA CYS A 88 3.04 -4.79 1.15
C CYS A 88 2.47 -5.48 2.39
N GLY A 89 1.20 -5.25 2.75
CA GLY A 89 0.44 -6.09 3.66
C GLY A 89 0.56 -5.75 5.15
N THR A 90 0.91 -4.51 5.50
CA THR A 90 1.08 -4.11 6.92
C THR A 90 -0.17 -4.43 7.75
N SER A 91 -1.37 -4.09 7.25
CA SER A 91 -2.64 -4.41 7.92
C SER A 91 -2.88 -5.90 8.10
N LEU A 92 -2.49 -6.70 7.11
CA LEU A 92 -2.73 -8.14 7.09
C LEU A 92 -1.81 -8.86 8.08
N VAL A 93 -0.55 -8.43 8.19
CA VAL A 93 0.37 -8.97 9.20
C VAL A 93 -0.14 -8.69 10.60
N GLU A 94 -0.60 -7.45 10.87
CA GLU A 94 -1.16 -7.13 12.18
C GLU A 94 -2.46 -7.89 12.46
N ALA A 95 -3.33 -8.09 11.47
CA ALA A 95 -4.51 -8.93 11.63
C ALA A 95 -4.14 -10.38 11.95
N PHE A 96 -3.15 -10.93 11.22
CA PHE A 96 -2.67 -12.29 11.40
C PHE A 96 -2.12 -12.52 12.81
N LEU A 97 -1.25 -11.62 13.28
CA LEU A 97 -0.69 -11.64 14.64
C LEU A 97 -1.75 -11.52 15.74
N HIS A 98 -2.91 -10.99 15.40
CA HIS A 98 -4.01 -10.74 16.30
C HIS A 98 -5.21 -11.65 16.06
N GLU A 99 -5.06 -12.77 15.37
CA GLU A 99 -6.14 -13.76 15.19
C GLU A 99 -7.39 -13.16 14.50
N ARG A 100 -7.21 -12.20 13.60
CA ARG A 100 -8.28 -11.66 12.74
C ARG A 100 -8.16 -12.25 11.35
N ASN A 101 -9.31 -12.58 10.76
CA ASN A 101 -9.35 -12.91 9.34
C ASN A 101 -9.07 -11.64 8.54
N SER A 102 -8.39 -11.75 7.40
CA SER A 102 -8.05 -10.58 6.62
C SER A 102 -8.24 -10.78 5.13
N ILE A 103 -8.63 -9.70 4.46
CA ILE A 103 -8.70 -9.60 3.01
C ILE A 103 -7.78 -8.45 2.61
N GLY A 104 -6.76 -8.76 1.81
CA GLY A 104 -5.90 -7.75 1.19
C GLY A 104 -6.20 -7.67 -0.29
N ASN A 105 -6.45 -6.47 -0.80
CA ASN A 105 -6.53 -6.22 -2.23
C ASN A 105 -5.47 -5.19 -2.63
N ASP A 106 -4.73 -5.44 -3.71
CA ASP A 106 -3.91 -4.43 -4.35
C ASP A 106 -3.84 -4.69 -5.86
N PHE A 107 -3.86 -3.64 -6.67
CA PHE A 107 -3.74 -3.80 -8.12
C PHE A 107 -2.30 -4.15 -8.55
N ASN A 108 -1.31 -3.82 -7.73
CA ASN A 108 0.08 -4.18 -7.96
C ASN A 108 0.32 -5.65 -7.61
N PRO A 109 0.60 -6.54 -8.60
CA PRO A 109 0.79 -7.97 -8.33
C PRO A 109 2.05 -8.25 -7.50
N LEU A 110 3.05 -7.35 -7.49
CA LEU A 110 4.20 -7.47 -6.60
C LEU A 110 3.79 -7.21 -5.14
N ALA A 111 2.94 -6.20 -4.91
CA ALA A 111 2.43 -5.86 -3.59
C ALA A 111 1.58 -7.01 -3.01
N ALA A 112 0.67 -7.56 -3.83
CA ALA A 112 -0.11 -8.74 -3.49
C ALA A 112 0.78 -9.96 -3.16
N LEU A 113 1.81 -10.24 -3.97
CA LEU A 113 2.75 -11.32 -3.71
C LEU A 113 3.49 -11.14 -2.37
N ILE A 114 3.99 -9.93 -2.10
CA ILE A 114 4.67 -9.61 -0.82
C ILE A 114 3.72 -9.83 0.36
N SER A 115 2.51 -9.29 0.26
CA SER A 115 1.46 -9.43 1.27
C SER A 115 1.16 -10.90 1.57
N LYS A 116 1.01 -11.72 0.54
CA LYS A 116 0.76 -13.16 0.68
C LYS A 116 1.82 -13.88 1.51
N VAL A 117 3.10 -13.72 1.15
CA VAL A 117 4.17 -14.45 1.84
C VAL A 117 4.34 -13.98 3.29
N LYS A 118 4.07 -12.70 3.58
CA LYS A 118 4.14 -12.17 4.95
C LYS A 118 3.11 -12.78 5.91
N VAL A 119 2.03 -13.37 5.40
CA VAL A 119 0.96 -14.02 6.18
C VAL A 119 0.81 -15.51 5.87
N THR A 120 1.82 -16.14 5.25
CA THR A 120 1.83 -17.58 4.95
C THR A 120 2.83 -18.29 5.86
N LEU A 121 2.36 -19.26 6.66
CA LEU A 121 3.23 -20.17 7.40
C LEU A 121 3.75 -21.26 6.47
N VAL A 122 5.05 -21.56 6.55
CA VAL A 122 5.71 -22.52 5.64
C VAL A 122 6.35 -23.66 6.44
N PRO A 123 6.04 -24.93 6.13
CA PRO A 123 6.61 -26.06 6.85
C PRO A 123 8.14 -26.09 6.83
N GLN A 124 8.76 -26.46 7.96
CA GLN A 124 10.23 -26.51 8.08
C GLN A 124 10.91 -27.39 7.02
N LYS A 125 10.23 -28.44 6.53
CA LYS A 125 10.73 -29.31 5.45
C LYS A 125 10.91 -28.55 4.13
N GLU A 126 9.97 -27.66 3.81
CA GLU A 126 10.00 -26.84 2.59
C GLU A 126 11.11 -25.80 2.68
N LEU A 127 11.24 -25.14 3.84
CA LEU A 127 12.32 -24.18 4.08
C LEU A 127 13.71 -24.83 3.97
N LYS A 128 13.88 -26.04 4.50
CA LYS A 128 15.12 -26.82 4.33
C LYS A 128 15.38 -27.18 2.87
N TYR A 129 14.34 -27.50 2.10
CA TYR A 129 14.46 -27.80 0.69
C TYR A 129 14.87 -26.56 -0.13
N LEU A 130 14.25 -25.40 0.13
CA LEU A 130 14.65 -24.11 -0.44
C LEU A 130 16.13 -23.83 -0.18
N GLN A 131 16.61 -24.02 1.05
CA GLN A 131 18.01 -23.80 1.38
C GLN A 131 18.97 -24.73 0.62
N LYS A 132 18.56 -25.96 0.31
CA LYS A 132 19.34 -26.87 -0.55
C LYS A 132 19.38 -26.36 -2.00
N LYS A 133 18.25 -25.90 -2.52
CA LYS A 133 18.13 -25.37 -3.89
C LYS A 133 18.94 -24.08 -4.10
N VAL A 134 18.94 -23.18 -3.13
CA VAL A 134 19.75 -21.96 -3.17
C VAL A 134 21.25 -22.26 -3.32
N LYS A 135 21.75 -23.40 -2.81
CA LYS A 135 23.15 -23.80 -2.98
C LYS A 135 23.50 -24.27 -4.40
N THR A 136 22.52 -24.51 -5.27
CA THR A 136 22.78 -24.93 -6.65
C THR A 136 22.99 -23.77 -7.61
N ILE A 137 22.71 -22.52 -7.18
CA ILE A 137 22.81 -21.31 -8.02
C ILE A 137 24.21 -21.18 -8.65
N ASP A 138 25.28 -21.44 -7.89
CA ASP A 138 26.65 -21.26 -8.39
C ASP A 138 27.06 -22.29 -9.45
N LYS A 139 26.27 -23.37 -9.59
CA LYS A 139 26.49 -24.45 -10.57
C LYS A 139 25.64 -24.28 -11.83
N MET A 140 24.77 -23.27 -11.87
CA MET A 140 23.92 -22.99 -13.02
C MET A 140 24.71 -22.21 -14.07
N GLU A 141 24.45 -22.51 -15.33
CA GLU A 141 25.03 -21.84 -16.48
C GLU A 141 23.89 -21.29 -17.34
N ILE A 142 23.98 -20.00 -17.65
CA ILE A 142 22.99 -19.31 -18.49
C ILE A 142 23.62 -19.10 -19.87
N SER A 143 22.88 -19.46 -20.91
CA SER A 143 23.37 -19.32 -22.29
C SER A 143 23.54 -17.84 -22.67
N PRO A 144 24.55 -17.46 -23.48
CA PRO A 144 24.70 -16.10 -23.97
C PRO A 144 23.45 -15.57 -24.69
N THR A 145 22.79 -16.42 -25.48
CA THR A 145 21.54 -16.08 -26.18
C THR A 145 20.41 -15.67 -25.24
N GLU A 146 20.30 -16.30 -24.07
CA GLU A 146 19.31 -15.91 -23.06
C GLU A 146 19.62 -14.54 -22.44
N ILE A 147 20.90 -14.26 -22.20
CA ILE A 147 21.35 -12.95 -21.68
C ILE A 147 20.99 -11.85 -22.69
N ASP A 148 21.28 -12.07 -23.98
CA ASP A 148 20.97 -11.13 -25.05
C ASP A 148 19.45 -10.85 -25.13
N HIS A 149 18.63 -11.90 -25.11
CA HIS A 149 17.18 -11.76 -25.12
C HIS A 149 16.61 -10.99 -23.92
N ILE A 150 17.18 -11.17 -22.72
CA ILE A 150 16.77 -10.40 -21.53
C ILE A 150 17.19 -8.94 -21.70
N SER A 151 18.41 -8.70 -22.16
CA SER A 151 18.98 -7.36 -22.38
C SER A 151 18.10 -6.53 -23.33
N GLU A 152 17.66 -7.13 -24.45
CA GLU A 152 16.79 -6.47 -25.44
C GLU A 152 15.41 -6.09 -24.90
N ARG A 153 14.89 -6.86 -23.94
CA ARG A 153 13.55 -6.67 -23.36
C ARG A 153 13.52 -5.73 -22.16
N LEU A 154 14.67 -5.38 -21.58
CA LEU A 154 14.73 -4.52 -20.42
C LEU A 154 14.12 -3.13 -20.71
N PRO A 155 13.37 -2.52 -19.79
CA PRO A 155 12.70 -1.23 -20.03
C PRO A 155 13.68 -0.05 -20.17
N SER A 156 13.62 0.70 -21.29
CA SER A 156 14.64 1.63 -21.86
C SER A 156 15.30 2.73 -20.99
N ARG A 157 14.98 2.87 -19.70
CA ARG A 157 15.43 4.00 -18.87
C ARG A 157 16.72 3.69 -18.10
N LYS A 158 17.88 4.25 -18.51
CA LYS A 158 19.17 4.10 -17.80
C LYS A 158 19.53 2.62 -17.47
N ILE A 159 19.16 1.69 -18.36
CA ILE A 159 19.34 0.25 -18.18
C ILE A 159 20.82 -0.12 -18.07
N SER A 160 21.64 0.44 -18.98
CA SER A 160 22.99 -0.06 -19.22
C SER A 160 23.96 0.16 -18.07
N SER A 161 23.69 1.11 -17.16
CA SER A 161 24.54 1.33 -16.00
C SER A 161 24.20 0.42 -14.80
N ILE A 162 22.97 -0.09 -14.70
CA ILE A 162 22.51 -0.87 -13.54
C ILE A 162 22.55 -2.38 -13.84
N PHE A 163 22.09 -2.79 -15.02
CA PHE A 163 22.00 -4.18 -15.44
C PHE A 163 23.04 -4.51 -16.51
N SER A 164 24.32 -4.61 -16.10
CA SER A 164 25.38 -5.14 -16.96
C SER A 164 25.14 -6.61 -17.29
N GLU A 165 25.83 -7.14 -18.32
CA GLU A 165 25.76 -8.57 -18.68
C GLU A 165 26.02 -9.48 -17.48
N SER A 166 27.00 -9.15 -16.62
CA SER A 166 27.27 -9.90 -15.40
C SER A 166 26.12 -9.88 -14.40
N VAL A 167 25.43 -8.75 -14.25
CA VAL A 167 24.26 -8.62 -13.38
C VAL A 167 23.10 -9.44 -13.94
N ILE A 168 22.85 -9.36 -15.25
CA ILE A 168 21.83 -10.15 -15.94
C ILE A 168 22.12 -11.64 -15.78
N TYR A 169 23.37 -12.06 -15.96
CA TYR A 169 23.80 -13.46 -15.78
C TYR A 169 23.51 -13.97 -14.37
N GLU A 170 23.92 -13.24 -13.33
CA GLU A 170 23.68 -13.63 -11.93
C GLU A 170 22.19 -13.69 -11.58
N LEU A 171 21.40 -12.68 -11.99
CA LEU A 171 19.96 -12.67 -11.77
C LEU A 171 19.24 -13.79 -12.52
N SER A 172 19.73 -14.17 -13.70
CA SER A 172 19.17 -15.26 -14.51
C SER A 172 19.37 -16.62 -13.84
N LYS A 173 20.55 -16.89 -13.26
CA LYS A 173 20.79 -18.10 -12.44
C LYS A 173 19.83 -18.17 -11.24
N ILE A 174 19.62 -17.05 -10.56
CA ILE A 174 18.68 -16.97 -9.43
C ILE A 174 17.25 -17.26 -9.92
N LYS A 175 16.85 -16.64 -11.03
CA LYS A 175 15.53 -16.83 -11.63
C LYS A 175 15.31 -18.29 -12.04
N GLU A 176 16.28 -18.94 -12.69
CA GLU A 176 16.21 -20.35 -13.06
C GLU A 176 16.04 -21.27 -11.84
N MET A 177 16.82 -21.03 -10.77
CA MET A 177 16.67 -21.76 -9.51
C MET A 177 15.25 -21.63 -8.96
N ILE A 178 14.71 -20.41 -8.92
CA ILE A 178 13.35 -20.14 -8.44
C ILE A 178 12.33 -20.87 -9.33
N GLN A 179 12.45 -20.79 -10.65
CA GLN A 179 11.53 -21.45 -11.58
C GLN A 179 11.50 -22.97 -11.37
N SER A 180 12.61 -23.59 -10.95
CA SER A 180 12.63 -25.03 -10.61
C SER A 180 11.72 -25.42 -9.42
N LEU A 181 11.21 -24.45 -8.66
CA LEU A 181 10.29 -24.66 -7.54
C LEU A 181 8.81 -24.57 -7.93
N ARG A 182 8.49 -23.99 -9.10
CA ARG A 182 7.15 -23.51 -9.46
C ARG A 182 6.06 -24.58 -9.39
N GLU A 183 6.33 -25.77 -9.92
CA GLU A 183 5.31 -26.82 -10.10
C GLU A 183 4.94 -27.52 -8.78
N ASN A 184 5.91 -27.75 -7.90
CA ASN A 184 5.73 -28.63 -6.74
C ASN A 184 5.83 -27.91 -5.39
N HIS A 185 6.33 -26.67 -5.37
CA HIS A 185 6.72 -26.00 -4.14
C HIS A 185 6.30 -24.52 -4.13
N ARG A 186 4.99 -24.27 -4.28
CA ARG A 186 4.42 -22.94 -4.51
C ARG A 186 4.80 -21.89 -3.46
N ASP A 187 4.79 -22.23 -2.18
CA ASP A 187 5.06 -21.24 -1.12
C ASP A 187 6.54 -20.81 -1.09
N ILE A 188 7.47 -21.76 -1.24
CA ILE A 188 8.90 -21.43 -1.33
C ILE A 188 9.29 -20.86 -2.69
N PHE A 189 8.53 -21.13 -3.75
CA PHE A 189 8.61 -20.40 -5.02
C PHE A 189 8.28 -18.91 -4.81
N ASP A 190 7.19 -18.61 -4.11
CA ASP A 190 6.80 -17.22 -3.78
C ASP A 190 7.84 -16.54 -2.86
N ILE A 191 8.41 -17.26 -1.87
CA ILE A 191 9.54 -16.76 -1.07
C ILE A 191 10.74 -16.41 -1.97
N GLY A 192 11.11 -17.31 -2.88
CA GLY A 192 12.21 -17.09 -3.83
C GLY A 192 12.00 -15.83 -4.66
N ARG A 193 10.77 -15.61 -5.17
CA ARG A 193 10.40 -14.41 -5.92
C ARG A 193 10.51 -13.13 -5.10
N ILE A 194 10.09 -13.14 -3.83
CA ILE A 194 10.24 -11.96 -2.95
C ILE A 194 11.70 -11.68 -2.64
N ALA A 195 12.50 -12.72 -2.36
CA ALA A 195 13.94 -12.55 -2.15
C ALA A 195 14.62 -11.96 -3.40
N LEU A 196 14.28 -12.45 -4.60
CA LEU A 196 14.76 -11.89 -5.86
C LEU A 196 14.33 -10.42 -6.02
N SER A 197 13.07 -10.11 -5.73
CA SER A 197 12.55 -8.74 -5.73
C SER A 197 13.32 -7.82 -4.78
N SER A 198 13.58 -8.27 -3.54
CA SER A 198 14.34 -7.50 -2.56
C SER A 198 15.80 -7.29 -3.00
N THR A 199 16.40 -8.28 -3.65
CA THR A 199 17.74 -8.16 -4.27
C THR A 199 17.74 -7.12 -5.39
N ILE A 200 16.78 -7.16 -6.31
CA ILE A 200 16.65 -6.18 -7.41
C ILE A 200 16.44 -4.78 -6.86
N TRP A 201 15.60 -4.63 -5.83
CA TRP A 201 15.40 -3.34 -5.16
C TRP A 201 16.74 -2.76 -4.69
N SER A 202 17.55 -3.56 -3.98
CA SER A 202 18.87 -3.13 -3.51
C SER A 202 19.83 -2.81 -4.66
N ILE A 203 19.79 -3.54 -5.77
CA ILE A 203 20.62 -3.25 -6.96
C ILE A 203 20.25 -1.88 -7.55
N VAL A 204 18.95 -1.60 -7.72
CA VAL A 204 18.46 -0.34 -8.29
C VAL A 204 18.78 0.84 -7.37
N GLU A 205 18.51 0.70 -6.07
CA GLU A 205 18.73 1.76 -5.08
C GLU A 205 20.21 2.14 -4.94
N ASN A 206 21.12 1.17 -5.02
CA ASN A 206 22.56 1.38 -4.87
C ASN A 206 23.31 1.58 -6.20
N ASN A 207 22.60 1.62 -7.33
CA ASN A 207 23.19 1.62 -8.69
C ASN A 207 24.21 0.48 -8.91
N GLY A 208 23.87 -0.71 -8.43
CA GLY A 208 24.72 -1.91 -8.50
C GLY A 208 25.05 -2.49 -7.12
N VAL A 209 25.45 -3.76 -7.10
CA VAL A 209 25.91 -4.49 -5.91
C VAL A 209 27.08 -5.40 -6.30
N LYS A 210 28.08 -5.54 -5.44
CA LYS A 210 29.28 -6.36 -5.72
C LYS A 210 29.03 -7.86 -5.81
N ASP A 211 28.17 -8.40 -4.93
CA ASP A 211 27.90 -9.85 -4.83
C ASP A 211 26.39 -10.10 -4.72
N ILE A 212 25.77 -10.31 -5.88
CA ILE A 212 24.32 -10.51 -6.03
C ILE A 212 23.90 -11.85 -5.43
N GLY A 213 24.68 -12.91 -5.64
CA GLY A 213 24.37 -14.24 -5.14
C GLY A 213 24.35 -14.30 -3.61
N ASN A 214 25.33 -13.69 -2.94
CA ASN A 214 25.35 -13.60 -1.48
C ASN A 214 24.26 -12.68 -0.93
N LEU A 215 23.97 -11.56 -1.60
CA LEU A 215 22.85 -10.70 -1.22
C LEU A 215 21.53 -11.48 -1.24
N PHE A 216 21.23 -12.19 -2.32
CA PHE A 216 20.04 -13.03 -2.43
C PHE A 216 19.97 -14.11 -1.34
N ARG A 217 21.09 -14.80 -1.06
CA ARG A 217 21.18 -15.79 0.04
C ARG A 217 20.83 -15.19 1.39
N LYS A 218 21.39 -14.02 1.71
CA LYS A 218 21.08 -13.28 2.95
C LYS A 218 19.60 -12.90 3.04
N ARG A 219 18.96 -12.53 1.91
CA ARG A 219 17.50 -12.26 1.88
C ARG A 219 16.69 -13.53 2.19
N ILE A 220 17.05 -14.67 1.60
CA ILE A 220 16.40 -15.96 1.88
C ILE A 220 16.57 -16.32 3.36
N ASP A 221 17.78 -16.25 3.91
CA ASP A 221 18.05 -16.62 5.30
C ASP A 221 17.23 -15.75 6.28
N MET A 222 17.17 -14.44 6.04
CA MET A 222 16.35 -13.52 6.84
C MET A 222 14.86 -13.86 6.77
N ILE A 223 14.31 -14.07 5.56
CA ILE A 223 12.90 -14.45 5.40
C ILE A 223 12.61 -15.76 6.15
N MET A 224 13.47 -16.76 6.00
CA MET A 224 13.33 -18.06 6.67
C MET A 224 13.37 -17.95 8.19
N GLU A 225 14.26 -17.11 8.73
CA GLU A 225 14.36 -16.87 10.17
C GLU A 225 13.09 -16.24 10.73
N GLU A 226 12.61 -15.17 10.10
CA GLU A 226 11.42 -14.46 10.55
C GLU A 226 10.13 -15.27 10.37
N LEU A 227 10.03 -16.13 9.33
CA LEU A 227 8.93 -17.09 9.20
C LEU A 227 8.93 -18.13 10.34
N ARG A 228 10.11 -18.61 10.77
CA ARG A 228 10.22 -19.50 11.95
C ARG A 228 9.84 -18.79 13.25
N SER A 229 10.10 -17.49 13.35
CA SER A 229 9.68 -16.69 14.49
C SER A 229 8.15 -16.51 14.48
N MET A 230 7.56 -16.22 13.32
CA MET A 230 6.11 -16.11 13.12
C MET A 230 5.38 -17.41 13.48
N ASP A 231 5.86 -18.55 12.99
CA ASP A 231 5.32 -19.90 13.26
C ASP A 231 5.31 -20.26 14.75
N ARG A 232 6.30 -19.77 15.52
CA ARG A 232 6.37 -19.96 16.97
C ARG A 232 5.38 -19.10 17.75
N LEU A 233 4.97 -17.97 17.19
CA LEU A 233 4.08 -17.01 17.86
C LEU A 233 2.60 -17.28 17.57
N VAL A 234 2.28 -17.86 16.42
CA VAL A 234 0.89 -18.04 15.97
C VAL A 234 0.47 -19.51 16.10
N SER A 235 -0.29 -19.83 17.15
CA SER A 235 -0.78 -21.21 17.36
C SER A 235 -2.03 -21.56 16.54
N SER A 236 -2.82 -20.56 16.15
CA SER A 236 -4.04 -20.74 15.35
C SER A 236 -4.06 -19.67 14.25
N PRO A 237 -3.51 -19.97 13.06
CA PRO A 237 -3.43 -18.99 11.98
C PRO A 237 -4.84 -18.64 11.48
N PRO A 238 -5.19 -17.35 11.37
CA PRO A 238 -6.48 -16.94 10.81
C PRO A 238 -6.50 -17.03 9.28
N ASP A 239 -7.70 -16.98 8.69
CA ASP A 239 -7.87 -16.99 7.24
C ASP A 239 -7.41 -15.66 6.63
N CYS A 240 -6.59 -15.74 5.59
CA CYS A 240 -6.06 -14.57 4.89
C CYS A 240 -6.25 -14.72 3.37
N LEU A 241 -7.12 -13.90 2.80
CA LEU A 241 -7.38 -13.85 1.36
C LEU A 241 -6.61 -12.69 0.73
N ILE A 242 -5.79 -12.99 -0.28
CA ILE A 242 -5.03 -11.98 -1.02
C ILE A 242 -5.54 -11.92 -2.45
N LEU A 243 -5.99 -10.74 -2.85
CA LEU A 243 -6.52 -10.43 -4.17
C LEU A 243 -5.56 -9.48 -4.89
N SER A 244 -5.27 -9.78 -6.15
CA SER A 244 -4.58 -8.87 -7.06
C SER A 244 -5.62 -8.21 -7.97
N GLY A 245 -6.31 -7.19 -7.47
CA GLY A 245 -7.54 -6.67 -8.07
C GLY A 245 -7.72 -5.16 -7.96
N ASP A 246 -8.73 -4.64 -8.67
CA ASP A 246 -9.05 -3.21 -8.70
C ASP A 246 -9.95 -2.84 -7.51
N ALA A 247 -9.50 -1.91 -6.67
CA ALA A 247 -10.25 -1.46 -5.50
C ALA A 247 -11.60 -0.79 -5.84
N ARG A 248 -11.78 -0.33 -7.09
CA ARG A 248 -13.05 0.22 -7.59
C ARG A 248 -14.11 -0.85 -7.85
N LYS A 249 -13.71 -2.13 -7.84
CA LYS A 249 -14.56 -3.31 -8.00
C LYS A 249 -13.96 -4.49 -7.23
N LEU A 250 -14.28 -4.58 -5.94
CA LEU A 250 -13.74 -5.60 -5.07
C LEU A 250 -14.40 -6.95 -5.32
N GLU A 251 -13.61 -8.00 -5.54
CA GLU A 251 -14.08 -9.39 -5.60
C GLU A 251 -14.31 -9.98 -4.20
N VAL A 252 -15.09 -9.25 -3.40
CA VAL A 252 -15.41 -9.54 -2.01
C VAL A 252 -16.92 -9.49 -1.84
N PRO A 253 -17.55 -10.45 -1.12
CA PRO A 253 -18.98 -10.41 -0.86
C PRO A 253 -19.45 -9.17 -0.09
N ASP A 254 -20.75 -8.89 -0.17
CA ASP A 254 -21.39 -7.81 0.59
C ASP A 254 -21.39 -8.13 2.10
N ASP A 255 -21.33 -7.09 2.94
CA ASP A 255 -21.54 -7.18 4.39
C ASP A 255 -20.73 -8.28 5.15
N VAL A 256 -19.51 -8.59 4.70
CA VAL A 256 -18.63 -9.56 5.39
C VAL A 256 -17.54 -8.92 6.26
N VAL A 257 -17.16 -7.67 5.99
CA VAL A 257 -16.03 -6.99 6.65
C VAL A 257 -16.48 -6.20 7.87
N LYS A 258 -15.79 -6.32 9.01
CA LYS A 258 -16.05 -5.54 10.22
C LYS A 258 -15.28 -4.21 10.28
N LEU A 259 -14.04 -4.22 9.77
CA LEU A 259 -13.13 -3.09 9.76
C LEU A 259 -12.47 -2.97 8.38
N VAL A 260 -12.52 -1.77 7.80
CA VAL A 260 -11.61 -1.35 6.73
C VAL A 260 -10.52 -0.47 7.34
N ILE A 261 -9.26 -0.78 7.06
CA ILE A 261 -8.12 0.07 7.42
C ILE A 261 -7.16 0.10 6.24
N THR A 262 -6.82 1.30 5.76
CA THR A 262 -6.05 1.42 4.52
C THR A 262 -5.31 2.74 4.40
N SER A 263 -4.33 2.78 3.51
CA SER A 263 -3.63 3.97 3.06
C SER A 263 -3.62 3.96 1.53
N PRO A 264 -4.59 4.62 0.88
CA PRO A 264 -4.67 4.63 -0.57
C PRO A 264 -3.49 5.40 -1.18
N PRO A 265 -3.21 5.24 -2.49
CA PRO A 265 -2.24 6.08 -3.17
C PRO A 265 -2.63 7.56 -3.06
N TYR A 266 -1.68 8.44 -2.72
CA TYR A 266 -1.94 9.88 -2.64
C TYR A 266 -1.77 10.51 -4.03
N VAL A 267 -2.72 11.35 -4.44
CA VAL A 267 -2.66 12.01 -5.74
C VAL A 267 -1.36 12.80 -5.89
N ASN A 268 -0.65 12.56 -7.00
CA ASN A 268 0.61 13.23 -7.32
C ASN A 268 1.76 13.02 -6.29
N ALA A 269 1.72 11.93 -5.51
CA ALA A 269 2.79 11.64 -4.54
C ALA A 269 3.86 10.67 -5.06
N LEU A 270 3.46 9.62 -5.78
CA LEU A 270 4.34 8.57 -6.29
C LEU A 270 3.92 8.05 -7.67
N ASP A 271 4.88 7.53 -8.41
CA ASP A 271 4.66 6.75 -9.63
C ASP A 271 5.11 5.31 -9.32
N TYR A 272 4.20 4.49 -8.78
CA TYR A 272 4.51 3.13 -8.33
C TYR A 272 4.93 2.25 -9.50
N TYR A 273 4.36 2.48 -10.68
CA TYR A 273 4.79 1.80 -11.90
C TYR A 273 6.30 1.98 -12.10
N ARG A 274 6.80 3.22 -12.08
CA ARG A 274 8.23 3.48 -12.29
C ARG A 274 9.11 2.81 -11.24
N ILE A 275 8.66 2.82 -9.99
CA ILE A 275 9.43 2.28 -8.87
C ILE A 275 9.54 0.76 -8.95
N HIS A 276 8.46 0.07 -9.35
CA HIS A 276 8.41 -1.39 -9.34
C HIS A 276 8.66 -2.06 -10.69
N MET A 277 8.80 -1.28 -11.77
CA MET A 277 8.94 -1.78 -13.14
C MET A 277 10.03 -2.86 -13.29
N TYR A 278 11.22 -2.67 -12.71
CA TYR A 278 12.30 -3.65 -12.80
C TYR A 278 12.00 -4.94 -12.04
N ASN A 279 11.44 -4.83 -10.84
CA ASN A 279 11.03 -5.97 -10.04
C ASN A 279 9.96 -6.77 -10.79
N MET A 280 8.95 -6.09 -11.34
CA MET A 280 7.88 -6.72 -12.10
C MET A 280 8.41 -7.41 -13.36
N PHE A 281 9.34 -6.79 -14.09
CA PHE A 281 9.99 -7.39 -15.25
C PHE A 281 10.67 -8.73 -14.91
N TRP A 282 11.54 -8.74 -13.89
CA TRP A 282 12.28 -9.94 -13.49
C TRP A 282 11.39 -11.05 -12.93
N LEU A 283 10.23 -10.69 -12.37
CA LEU A 283 9.24 -11.62 -11.84
C LEU A 283 8.18 -12.05 -12.86
N ASP A 284 8.35 -11.70 -14.14
CA ASP A 284 7.41 -12.01 -15.22
C ASP A 284 5.99 -11.48 -14.96
N MET A 285 5.89 -10.27 -14.40
CA MET A 285 4.63 -9.57 -14.13
C MET A 285 4.35 -8.50 -15.19
N ASP A 286 3.07 -8.28 -15.50
CA ASP A 286 2.65 -7.27 -16.48
C ASP A 286 2.63 -5.85 -15.88
N PHE A 287 3.77 -5.17 -15.97
CA PHE A 287 3.89 -3.78 -15.56
C PHE A 287 3.16 -2.80 -16.52
N GLY A 288 2.87 -3.22 -17.75
CA GLY A 288 2.16 -2.40 -18.73
C GLY A 288 0.68 -2.27 -18.36
N LEU A 289 0.07 -3.39 -17.98
CA LEU A 289 -1.27 -3.43 -17.41
C LEU A 289 -1.33 -2.63 -16.10
N PHE A 290 -0.36 -2.82 -15.19
CA PHE A 290 -0.28 -2.06 -13.95
C PHE A 290 -0.27 -0.54 -14.20
N ARG A 291 0.61 -0.07 -15.08
CA ARG A 291 0.73 1.34 -15.46
C ARG A 291 -0.59 1.94 -15.97
N LYS A 292 -1.40 1.16 -16.70
CA LYS A 292 -2.63 1.65 -17.33
C LYS A 292 -3.76 1.90 -16.33
N HIS A 293 -3.78 1.16 -15.23
CA HIS A 293 -4.89 1.12 -14.27
C HIS A 293 -4.53 1.64 -12.87
N GLU A 294 -3.26 1.97 -12.62
CA GLU A 294 -2.79 2.62 -11.39
C GLU A 294 -3.58 3.92 -11.10
N ILE A 295 -4.09 4.03 -9.87
CA ILE A 295 -4.82 5.20 -9.39
C ILE A 295 -3.80 6.30 -9.01
N GLY A 296 -4.02 7.51 -9.51
CA GLY A 296 -3.14 8.66 -9.24
C GLY A 296 -1.87 8.72 -10.12
N ALA A 297 -1.78 7.90 -11.18
CA ALA A 297 -0.60 7.82 -12.05
C ALA A 297 -0.33 9.11 -12.85
N HIS A 298 0.94 9.48 -12.94
CA HIS A 298 1.41 10.80 -13.39
C HIS A 298 1.38 11.04 -14.92
N SER A 299 0.99 10.05 -15.74
CA SER A 299 1.39 10.02 -17.16
C SER A 299 0.32 10.35 -18.21
N HIS A 300 -0.94 10.63 -17.84
CA HIS A 300 -2.02 10.82 -18.81
C HIS A 300 -2.48 12.29 -19.00
N TYR A 301 -2.30 13.17 -18.01
CA TYR A 301 -2.84 14.54 -18.03
C TYR A 301 -1.79 15.64 -17.86
N VAL A 302 -0.73 15.62 -18.67
CA VAL A 302 0.37 16.60 -18.57
C VAL A 302 -0.09 18.02 -18.88
N ALA A 303 -1.05 18.20 -19.81
CA ALA A 303 -1.56 19.51 -20.21
C ALA A 303 -2.38 20.21 -19.10
N ASN A 304 -3.33 19.48 -18.50
CA ASN A 304 -4.14 19.99 -17.40
C ASN A 304 -4.16 18.97 -16.26
N ARG A 305 -3.32 19.21 -15.25
CA ARG A 305 -3.16 18.29 -14.13
C ARG A 305 -4.38 18.23 -13.23
N PHE A 306 -5.27 19.22 -13.21
CA PHE A 306 -6.51 19.11 -12.44
C PHE A 306 -7.44 18.01 -12.96
N ARG A 307 -7.28 17.56 -14.21
CA ARG A 307 -7.97 16.36 -14.74
C ARG A 307 -7.48 15.07 -14.10
N LEU A 308 -6.21 15.02 -13.65
CA LEU A 308 -5.72 13.93 -12.81
C LEU A 308 -6.42 13.94 -11.44
N LEU A 309 -6.66 15.13 -10.88
CA LEU A 309 -7.37 15.25 -9.60
C LEU A 309 -8.83 14.76 -9.72
N THR A 310 -9.54 15.13 -10.80
CA THR A 310 -10.92 14.66 -11.01
C THR A 310 -10.99 13.16 -11.21
N GLU A 311 -10.09 12.57 -12.02
CA GLU A 311 -9.99 11.11 -12.19
C GLU A 311 -9.70 10.43 -10.86
N TYR A 312 -8.73 10.92 -10.09
CA TYR A 312 -8.38 10.40 -8.77
C TYR A 312 -9.55 10.45 -7.78
N LEU A 313 -10.24 11.58 -7.68
CA LEU A 313 -11.37 11.74 -6.77
C LEU A 313 -12.53 10.80 -7.16
N ALA A 314 -12.76 10.62 -8.46
CA ALA A 314 -13.75 9.66 -8.95
C ALA A 314 -13.36 8.22 -8.59
N ASP A 315 -12.12 7.83 -8.84
CA ASP A 315 -11.62 6.50 -8.51
C ASP A 315 -11.69 6.21 -7.01
N MET A 316 -11.34 7.18 -6.17
CA MET A 316 -11.44 7.06 -4.71
C MET A 316 -12.89 7.01 -4.23
N LEU A 317 -13.80 7.80 -4.81
CA LEU A 317 -15.23 7.71 -4.50
C LEU A 317 -15.77 6.30 -4.83
N ARG A 318 -15.40 5.73 -5.98
CA ARG A 318 -15.78 4.35 -6.35
C ARG A 318 -15.22 3.33 -5.38
N ALA A 319 -13.96 3.45 -4.99
CA ALA A 319 -13.36 2.57 -3.99
C ALA A 319 -14.07 2.69 -2.63
N MET A 320 -14.43 3.91 -2.21
CA MET A 320 -15.20 4.12 -0.97
C MET A 320 -16.62 3.53 -1.03
N ILE A 321 -17.28 3.55 -2.21
CA ILE A 321 -18.55 2.85 -2.42
C ILE A 321 -18.37 1.33 -2.24
N GLU A 322 -17.31 0.75 -2.80
CA GLU A 322 -16.99 -0.68 -2.61
C GLU A 322 -16.63 -1.02 -1.17
N MET A 323 -15.88 -0.15 -0.47
CA MET A 323 -15.65 -0.29 0.97
C MET A 323 -16.97 -0.29 1.74
N ASN A 324 -17.91 0.61 1.41
CA ASN A 324 -19.23 0.60 2.01
C ASN A 324 -19.95 -0.73 1.75
N ARG A 325 -19.98 -1.21 0.50
CA ARG A 325 -20.69 -2.43 0.09
C ARG A 325 -20.25 -3.67 0.89
N VAL A 326 -18.94 -3.88 1.00
CA VAL A 326 -18.38 -5.09 1.65
C VAL A 326 -18.43 -5.03 3.19
N MET A 327 -18.59 -3.85 3.78
CA MET A 327 -18.59 -3.67 5.22
C MET A 327 -19.95 -3.93 5.85
N LYS A 328 -19.98 -4.54 7.04
CA LYS A 328 -21.18 -4.62 7.89
C LYS A 328 -21.60 -3.24 8.37
N ILE A 329 -22.92 -3.04 8.53
CA ILE A 329 -23.48 -1.86 9.22
C ILE A 329 -22.86 -1.74 10.62
N GLU A 330 -22.63 -0.50 11.06
CA GLU A 330 -21.86 -0.11 12.26
C GLU A 330 -20.36 -0.47 12.23
N GLY A 331 -19.85 -1.06 11.14
CA GLY A 331 -18.41 -1.28 10.92
C GLY A 331 -17.65 0.05 10.77
N ILE A 332 -16.34 -0.01 11.04
CA ILE A 332 -15.45 1.16 10.98
C ILE A 332 -14.58 1.12 9.72
N CYS A 333 -14.45 2.26 9.06
CA CYS A 333 -13.56 2.48 7.94
C CYS A 333 -12.57 3.57 8.34
N ALA A 334 -11.29 3.23 8.38
CA ALA A 334 -10.19 4.13 8.71
C ALA A 334 -9.31 4.32 7.48
N ILE A 335 -9.20 5.56 6.99
CA ILE A 335 -8.42 5.90 5.80
C ILE A 335 -7.29 6.83 6.23
N VAL A 336 -6.05 6.36 6.09
CA VAL A 336 -4.84 7.13 6.36
C VAL A 336 -4.41 7.83 5.08
N VAL A 337 -4.43 9.15 5.07
CA VAL A 337 -4.14 9.94 3.88
C VAL A 337 -3.34 11.20 4.21
N GLY A 338 -2.28 11.45 3.44
CA GLY A 338 -1.48 12.65 3.51
C GLY A 338 -2.00 13.76 2.63
N ASN A 339 -1.62 14.99 2.96
CA ASN A 339 -1.79 16.11 2.05
C ASN A 339 -0.85 15.98 0.85
N SER A 340 -1.29 16.43 -0.32
CA SER A 340 -0.42 16.54 -1.48
C SER A 340 -0.53 17.92 -2.10
N SER A 341 0.15 18.14 -3.23
CA SER A 341 0.04 19.40 -3.95
C SER A 341 0.01 19.17 -5.43
N LEU A 342 -0.79 19.97 -6.13
CA LEU A 342 -0.98 19.87 -7.56
C LEU A 342 -1.05 21.28 -8.15
N GLU A 343 -0.17 21.61 -9.09
CA GLU A 343 -0.12 22.95 -9.71
C GLU A 343 -0.07 24.08 -8.67
N TYR A 344 0.68 23.85 -7.58
CA TYR A 344 0.85 24.75 -6.43
C TYR A 344 -0.39 24.97 -5.54
N GLU A 345 -1.46 24.21 -5.75
CA GLU A 345 -2.58 24.16 -4.84
C GLU A 345 -2.44 22.98 -3.87
N LEU A 346 -2.75 23.23 -2.60
CA LEU A 346 -2.80 22.19 -1.57
C LEU A 346 -4.01 21.28 -1.82
N ILE A 347 -3.77 19.98 -1.81
CA ILE A 347 -4.81 18.96 -1.93
C ILE A 347 -4.97 18.26 -0.59
N GLU A 348 -6.04 18.61 0.13
CA GLU A 348 -6.39 18.03 1.43
C GLU A 348 -7.33 16.84 1.23
N SER A 349 -6.78 15.70 0.78
CA SER A 349 -7.56 14.52 0.39
C SER A 349 -8.58 14.07 1.44
N TYR A 350 -8.24 14.16 2.74
CA TYR A 350 -9.16 13.81 3.82
C TYR A 350 -10.44 14.65 3.83
N LYS A 351 -10.40 15.93 3.41
CA LYS A 351 -11.59 16.80 3.32
C LYS A 351 -12.50 16.36 2.19
N HIS A 352 -11.94 16.00 1.04
CA HIS A 352 -12.70 15.46 -0.09
C HIS A 352 -13.35 14.12 0.28
N PHE A 353 -12.61 13.21 0.92
CA PHE A 353 -13.18 11.93 1.36
C PHE A 353 -14.26 12.12 2.45
N SER A 354 -14.06 13.09 3.34
CA SER A 354 -15.08 13.47 4.33
C SER A 354 -16.34 14.01 3.68
N SER A 355 -16.24 14.77 2.59
CA SER A 355 -17.41 15.30 1.90
C SER A 355 -18.19 14.21 1.14
N PHE A 356 -17.50 13.16 0.67
CA PHE A 356 -18.13 11.99 0.06
C PHE A 356 -18.88 11.13 1.07
N ALA A 357 -18.34 10.96 2.28
CA ALA A 357 -18.81 9.98 3.25
C ALA A 357 -20.34 9.98 3.49
N PRO A 358 -21.00 11.12 3.77
CA PRO A 358 -22.46 11.14 3.97
C PRO A 358 -23.27 10.74 2.74
N GLU A 359 -22.79 11.05 1.54
CA GLU A 359 -23.47 10.77 0.27
C GLU A 359 -23.50 9.25 -0.04
N ILE A 360 -22.61 8.47 0.60
CA ILE A 360 -22.47 7.02 0.39
C ILE A 360 -22.70 6.20 1.68
N GLY A 361 -23.43 6.77 2.65
CA GLY A 361 -23.89 6.03 3.84
C GLY A 361 -22.87 5.89 4.98
N PHE A 362 -21.78 6.65 4.95
CA PHE A 362 -20.85 6.76 6.07
C PHE A 362 -21.14 7.99 6.95
N LYS A 363 -20.99 7.80 8.26
CA LYS A 363 -20.93 8.90 9.24
C LYS A 363 -19.47 9.12 9.65
N ILE A 364 -19.01 10.37 9.59
CA ILE A 364 -17.70 10.75 10.10
C ILE A 364 -17.73 10.70 11.63
N GLN A 365 -16.77 10.00 12.23
CA GLN A 365 -16.60 9.91 13.68
C GLN A 365 -15.49 10.81 14.18
N LYS A 366 -14.31 10.72 13.54
CA LYS A 366 -13.11 11.48 13.92
C LYS A 366 -12.23 11.76 12.70
N THR A 367 -11.45 12.82 12.81
CA THR A 367 -10.32 13.11 11.92
C THR A 367 -9.11 13.32 12.82
N ILE A 368 -8.14 12.42 12.73
CA ILE A 368 -6.96 12.43 13.60
C ILE A 368 -5.79 12.96 12.79
N TYR A 369 -5.09 13.97 13.32
CA TYR A 369 -3.85 14.50 12.74
C TYR A 369 -2.65 13.79 13.36
N ARG A 370 -1.62 13.55 12.55
CA ARG A 370 -0.31 13.07 13.02
C ARG A 370 0.83 13.66 12.21
N ASN A 371 2.00 13.75 12.83
CA ASN A 371 3.24 14.04 12.14
C ASN A 371 3.94 12.74 11.72
N ILE A 372 4.64 12.78 10.60
CA ILE A 372 5.45 11.67 10.11
C ILE A 372 6.90 11.91 10.55
N ASP A 373 7.52 10.91 11.19
CA ASP A 373 8.96 10.96 11.48
C ASP A 373 9.77 10.97 10.17
N THR A 374 10.27 12.14 9.81
CA THR A 374 11.01 12.38 8.56
C THR A 374 12.41 11.76 8.55
N LYS A 375 12.93 11.30 9.69
CA LYS A 375 14.25 10.65 9.81
C LYS A 375 14.20 9.14 9.64
N ARG A 376 13.02 8.53 9.81
CA ARG A 376 12.77 7.09 9.65
C ARG A 376 11.85 6.81 8.46
N LYS A 377 11.94 7.64 7.42
CA LYS A 377 11.06 7.57 6.24
C LYS A 377 11.06 6.16 5.65
N TYR A 378 9.90 5.50 5.75
CA TYR A 378 9.49 4.37 4.91
C TYR A 378 9.06 4.81 3.50
N THR A 379 9.35 6.07 3.18
CA THR A 379 8.99 6.80 1.98
C THR A 379 10.28 7.15 1.24
N SER A 380 10.33 6.90 -0.07
CA SER A 380 11.44 7.32 -0.92
C SER A 380 11.73 8.82 -0.74
N THR A 381 12.98 9.23 -0.98
CA THR A 381 13.40 10.64 -1.00
C THR A 381 12.55 11.53 -1.92
N ASP A 382 11.86 10.93 -2.89
CA ASP A 382 10.97 11.60 -3.84
C ASP A 382 9.60 12.02 -3.25
N ILE A 383 9.19 11.45 -2.11
CA ILE A 383 7.97 11.86 -1.35
C ILE A 383 8.28 13.07 -0.43
N GLY A 384 9.44 13.69 -0.65
CA GLY A 384 10.24 14.49 0.30
C GLY A 384 9.61 15.67 1.02
N ASN A 385 8.31 15.99 0.89
CA ASN A 385 7.67 17.13 1.57
C ASN A 385 6.33 16.81 2.28
N ILE A 386 5.90 15.54 2.35
CA ILE A 386 4.72 15.17 3.15
C ILE A 386 5.20 14.82 4.55
N ASP A 387 4.97 15.73 5.49
CA ASP A 387 5.39 15.59 6.89
C ASP A 387 4.20 15.41 7.83
N ASP A 388 2.97 15.48 7.30
CA ASP A 388 1.71 15.29 8.01
C ASP A 388 0.78 14.27 7.34
N GLU A 389 -0.04 13.62 8.15
CA GLU A 389 -1.04 12.64 7.72
C GLU A 389 -2.31 12.80 8.55
N TYR A 390 -3.43 12.43 7.93
CA TYR A 390 -4.73 12.40 8.57
C TYR A 390 -5.28 10.98 8.56
N ILE A 391 -5.89 10.56 9.66
CA ILE A 391 -6.68 9.33 9.74
C ILE A 391 -8.14 9.73 9.81
N LEU A 392 -8.85 9.54 8.69
CA LEU A 392 -10.28 9.75 8.61
C LEU A 392 -11.00 8.50 9.11
N VAL A 393 -11.73 8.64 10.23
CA VAL A 393 -12.47 7.54 10.86
C VAL A 393 -13.95 7.69 10.56
N LEU A 394 -14.47 6.74 9.80
CA LEU A 394 -15.85 6.68 9.33
C LEU A 394 -16.55 5.45 9.91
N GLN A 395 -17.85 5.55 10.13
CA GLN A 395 -18.70 4.43 10.51
C GLN A 395 -19.79 4.21 9.47
N LYS A 396 -19.95 2.98 8.97
CA LYS A 396 -21.04 2.63 8.04
C LYS A 396 -22.36 2.73 8.78
N LYS A 397 -23.27 3.61 8.34
CA LYS A 397 -24.62 3.77 8.92
C LYS A 397 -25.72 3.21 8.04
N SER A 398 -25.51 3.24 6.73
CA SER A 398 -26.39 2.64 5.74
C SER A 398 -25.57 2.11 4.58
N SER A 399 -26.14 1.15 3.85
CA SER A 399 -25.56 0.71 2.57
C SER A 399 -25.79 1.79 1.51
N CYS A 400 -24.75 2.07 0.71
CA CYS A 400 -24.86 2.94 -0.46
C CYS A 400 -25.82 2.29 -1.47
N PRO A 401 -26.92 2.94 -1.88
CA PRO A 401 -27.86 2.35 -2.82
C PRO A 401 -27.34 2.37 -4.27
N ILE A 402 -26.26 3.12 -4.53
CA ILE A 402 -25.69 3.32 -5.86
C ILE A 402 -24.43 2.46 -6.00
N PRO A 403 -24.29 1.67 -7.09
CA PRO A 403 -23.10 0.87 -7.32
C PRO A 403 -21.90 1.74 -7.72
N SER A 404 -20.69 1.24 -7.46
CA SER A 404 -19.44 1.95 -7.80
C SER A 404 -19.29 2.21 -9.30
N THR A 405 -20.04 1.53 -10.17
CA THR A 405 -20.01 1.70 -11.63
C THR A 405 -20.90 2.81 -12.15
N ASP A 406 -21.73 3.44 -11.30
CA ASP A 406 -22.61 4.52 -11.73
C ASP A 406 -21.80 5.79 -12.06
N ASN A 407 -21.66 6.08 -13.35
CA ASN A 407 -20.89 7.24 -13.82
C ASN A 407 -21.61 8.57 -13.59
N GLU A 408 -22.94 8.58 -13.57
CA GLU A 408 -23.72 9.81 -13.43
C GLU A 408 -23.62 10.31 -11.99
N PHE A 409 -23.83 9.41 -11.02
CA PHE A 409 -23.66 9.70 -9.61
C PHE A 409 -22.22 10.15 -9.29
N VAL A 410 -21.22 9.40 -9.73
CA VAL A 410 -19.81 9.76 -9.50
C VAL A 410 -19.47 11.11 -10.13
N THR A 411 -19.95 11.38 -11.34
CA THR A 411 -19.77 12.68 -12.00
C THR A 411 -20.37 13.80 -11.16
N GLN A 412 -21.61 13.65 -10.71
CA GLN A 412 -22.31 14.67 -9.93
C GLN A 412 -21.56 15.01 -8.63
N ILE A 413 -21.18 13.99 -7.86
CA ILE A 413 -20.52 14.19 -6.55
C ILE A 413 -19.13 14.83 -6.74
N VAL A 414 -18.33 14.34 -7.69
CA VAL A 414 -16.98 14.88 -7.90
C VAL A 414 -17.03 16.30 -8.50
N SER A 415 -17.96 16.60 -9.41
CA SER A 415 -18.14 17.97 -9.92
C SER A 415 -18.48 18.94 -8.79
N LYS A 416 -19.43 18.59 -7.91
CA LYS A 416 -19.79 19.38 -6.71
C LYS A 416 -18.56 19.63 -5.82
N GLU A 417 -17.71 18.63 -5.65
CA GLU A 417 -16.50 18.76 -4.84
C GLU A 417 -15.43 19.66 -5.51
N MET A 418 -15.24 19.50 -6.82
CA MET A 418 -14.31 20.32 -7.60
C MET A 418 -14.75 21.77 -7.71
N GLU A 419 -16.04 22.07 -7.75
CA GLU A 419 -16.57 23.43 -7.68
C GLU A 419 -16.25 24.09 -6.33
N LYS A 420 -16.32 23.34 -5.21
CA LYS A 420 -15.89 23.86 -3.90
C LYS A 420 -14.39 24.11 -3.89
N PHE A 421 -13.60 23.19 -4.43
CA PHE A 421 -12.15 23.35 -4.55
C PHE A 421 -11.78 24.57 -5.40
N GLN A 422 -12.47 24.78 -6.53
CA GLN A 422 -12.30 25.97 -7.36
C GLN A 422 -12.58 27.27 -6.58
N LYS A 423 -13.66 27.31 -5.79
CA LYS A 423 -13.99 28.45 -4.94
C LYS A 423 -12.92 28.68 -3.88
N GLN A 424 -12.40 27.62 -3.28
CA GLN A 424 -11.28 27.68 -2.33
C GLN A 424 -10.04 28.31 -2.99
N VAL A 425 -9.63 27.80 -4.15
CA VAL A 425 -8.48 28.33 -4.92
C VAL A 425 -8.69 29.80 -5.30
N ASN A 426 -9.92 30.20 -5.67
CA ASN A 426 -10.24 31.58 -5.96
C ASN A 426 -10.13 32.50 -4.71
N SER A 427 -10.46 31.98 -3.53
CA SER A 427 -10.38 32.73 -2.27
C SER A 427 -8.96 32.81 -1.69
N VAL A 428 -8.19 31.72 -1.82
CA VAL A 428 -6.85 31.57 -1.25
C VAL A 428 -5.98 30.86 -2.30
N GLN A 429 -5.20 31.65 -3.03
CA GLN A 429 -4.34 31.15 -4.10
C GLN A 429 -2.99 30.69 -3.57
N GLY A 430 -2.53 29.50 -3.97
CA GLY A 430 -1.14 29.06 -3.79
C GLY A 430 -0.78 28.68 -2.36
N THR A 431 -1.15 27.46 -1.97
CA THR A 431 -0.98 26.90 -0.61
C THR A 431 -0.08 25.67 -0.57
N SER A 432 0.63 25.37 -1.67
CA SER A 432 1.48 24.20 -1.86
C SER A 432 2.48 23.91 -0.73
N ILE A 433 2.70 22.62 -0.45
CA ILE A 433 3.75 22.12 0.45
C ILE A 433 5.17 22.30 -0.13
N THR A 434 5.31 22.64 -1.41
CA THR A 434 6.60 22.61 -2.13
C THR A 434 7.53 23.82 -1.88
N GLY A 435 7.16 24.76 -1.01
CA GLY A 435 7.95 25.97 -0.68
C GLY A 435 8.15 27.00 -1.81
N ARG A 436 7.91 26.62 -3.07
CA ARG A 436 7.97 27.50 -4.26
C ARG A 436 6.75 28.41 -4.34
N LYS A 437 6.98 29.70 -4.58
CA LYS A 437 5.93 30.71 -4.80
C LYS A 437 5.76 31.00 -6.30
N PRO A 438 4.71 30.49 -6.97
CA PRO A 438 4.41 30.85 -8.35
C PRO A 438 3.89 32.30 -8.46
N THR A 439 3.81 32.82 -9.69
CA THR A 439 3.24 34.15 -9.97
C THR A 439 1.72 34.16 -9.75
N LYS A 440 1.15 35.33 -9.44
CA LYS A 440 -0.31 35.47 -9.26
C LYS A 440 -1.08 35.17 -10.54
N GLU A 441 -0.51 35.52 -11.69
CA GLU A 441 -1.05 35.22 -13.01
C GLU A 441 -1.20 33.71 -13.20
N ARG A 442 -0.15 32.93 -12.89
CA ARG A 442 -0.19 31.47 -12.97
C ARG A 442 -1.23 30.86 -12.02
N LEU A 443 -1.37 31.39 -10.81
CA LEU A 443 -2.37 30.91 -9.86
C LEU A 443 -3.81 31.25 -10.29
N ARG A 444 -4.02 32.35 -11.03
CA ARG A 444 -5.33 32.66 -11.63
C ARG A 444 -5.70 31.68 -12.73
N GLU A 445 -4.74 31.26 -13.56
CA GLU A 445 -4.95 30.24 -14.59
C GLU A 445 -5.45 28.91 -14.01
N ASN A 446 -5.10 28.58 -12.75
CA ASN A 446 -5.59 27.37 -12.10
C ASN A 446 -7.13 27.33 -12.01
N ILE A 447 -7.79 28.47 -11.81
CA ILE A 447 -9.26 28.54 -11.70
C ILE A 447 -9.92 28.11 -13.03
N GLU A 448 -9.40 28.58 -14.15
CA GLU A 448 -9.87 28.23 -15.50
C GLU A 448 -9.57 26.75 -15.82
N ARG A 449 -8.36 26.28 -15.46
CA ARG A 449 -7.98 24.87 -15.64
C ARG A 449 -8.84 23.92 -14.80
N ILE A 450 -9.26 24.34 -13.60
CA ILE A 450 -10.21 23.57 -12.78
C ILE A 450 -11.59 23.54 -13.45
N ALA A 451 -12.09 24.66 -13.99
CA ALA A 451 -13.36 24.69 -14.74
C ALA A 451 -13.34 23.75 -15.95
N GLU A 452 -12.24 23.76 -16.70
CA GLU A 452 -12.01 22.86 -17.83
C GLU A 452 -12.05 21.39 -17.34
N ALA A 453 -11.37 21.08 -16.24
CA ALA A 453 -11.33 19.72 -15.69
C ALA A 453 -12.72 19.22 -15.27
N ILE A 454 -13.56 20.08 -14.68
CA ILE A 454 -14.96 19.76 -14.35
C ILE A 454 -15.75 19.44 -15.62
N THR A 455 -15.59 20.22 -16.67
CA THR A 455 -16.30 20.03 -17.95
C THR A 455 -15.92 18.71 -18.64
N HIS A 456 -14.65 18.30 -18.53
CA HIS A 456 -14.15 17.05 -19.10
C HIS A 456 -14.44 15.81 -18.25
N LEU A 457 -14.84 15.98 -16.99
CA LEU A 457 -15.00 14.92 -16.01
C LEU A 457 -15.83 13.72 -16.52
N PRO A 458 -17.04 13.89 -17.12
CA PRO A 458 -17.85 12.76 -17.58
C PRO A 458 -17.15 11.88 -18.63
N LYS A 459 -16.17 12.43 -19.35
CA LYS A 459 -15.36 11.70 -20.34
C LYS A 459 -14.16 11.02 -19.68
N ASP A 460 -13.51 11.67 -18.73
CA ASP A 460 -12.27 11.22 -18.10
C ASP A 460 -12.49 10.08 -17.11
N ILE A 461 -13.59 10.07 -16.36
CA ILE A 461 -13.82 9.11 -15.27
C ILE A 461 -14.40 7.76 -15.72
N LYS A 462 -14.53 7.55 -17.04
CA LYS A 462 -15.04 6.30 -17.59
C LYS A 462 -14.01 5.21 -17.33
N MET A 463 -14.44 4.13 -16.68
CA MET A 463 -13.56 3.00 -16.40
C MET A 463 -12.89 2.50 -17.69
N LYS A 464 -11.56 2.45 -17.66
CA LYS A 464 -10.74 1.97 -18.77
C LYS A 464 -10.99 0.46 -18.92
N LYS A 465 -11.39 0.03 -20.12
CA LYS A 465 -11.57 -1.39 -20.46
C LYS A 465 -10.26 -2.16 -20.41
#